data_AF-A0AB38QZ18-F1
#
_entry.id   AF-A0AB38QZ18-F1
#
_cell.length_a   1.000
_cell.length_b   1.000
_cell.length_c   1.000
_cell.angle_alpha   90.00
_cell.angle_beta   90.00
_cell.angle_gamma   90.00
#
_symmetry.space_group_name_H-M   'P 1'
#
loop_
_entity.id
_entity.type
_entity.pdbx_description
1 polymer ?
#
loop_
_entity_poly.entity_id
_entity_poly.type
_entity_poly.pdbx_seq_one_letter_code
_entity_poly.pdbx_strand_id
1 'polypeptide(L)' 'MAKDVLCEVKNCHYWAEGNRCNAASIYVVSHNGNMASDSTETDCKTFMPSDEAL' A
#
# COMPACT_ATOMS: atom_id res chain seq x y z
N MET A 1 -1.93 -13.20 -5.10
CA MET A 1 -0.88 -12.23 -4.75
C MET A 1 -0.78 -11.25 -5.91
N ALA A 2 -0.85 -9.95 -5.65
CA ALA A 2 -0.73 -8.95 -6.69
C ALA A 2 0.72 -8.93 -7.20
N LYS A 3 0.97 -9.48 -8.40
CA LYS A 3 2.34 -9.65 -8.91
C LYS A 3 3.03 -8.34 -9.29
N ASP A 4 2.23 -7.30 -9.55
CA ASP A 4 2.67 -6.04 -10.14
C ASP A 4 2.44 -4.84 -9.21
N VAL A 5 2.14 -5.07 -7.93
CA VAL A 5 2.00 -4.01 -6.93
C VAL A 5 3.30 -3.88 -6.15
N LEU A 6 3.79 -2.64 -6.06
CA LEU A 6 5.00 -2.32 -5.32
C LEU A 6 4.66 -1.64 -3.99
N CYS A 7 5.35 -2.04 -2.93
CA CYS A 7 5.37 -1.35 -1.64
C CYS A 7 6.74 -0.69 -1.49
N GLU A 8 6.83 0.61 -1.74
CA GLU A 8 8.09 1.35 -1.64
C GLU A 8 8.60 1.47 -0.19
N VAL A 9 7.67 1.42 0.77
CA VAL A 9 7.97 1.54 2.20
C VAL A 9 8.00 0.17 2.89
N LYS A 10 9.08 -0.09 3.61
CA LYS A 10 9.32 -1.37 4.31
C LYS A 10 8.42 -1.61 5.51
N ASN A 11 7.79 -0.56 6.03
CA ASN A 11 6.82 -0.66 7.13
C ASN A 11 5.41 -1.01 6.64
N CYS A 12 5.19 -1.23 5.33
CA CYS A 12 3.93 -1.78 4.87
C CYS A 12 3.78 -3.21 5.41
N HIS A 13 2.62 -3.53 5.98
CA HIS A 13 2.33 -4.85 6.56
C HIS A 13 2.53 -6.00 5.57
N TYR A 14 2.28 -5.76 4.28
CA TYR A 14 2.44 -6.75 3.21
C TYR A 14 3.73 -6.59 2.40
N TRP A 15 4.70 -5.80 2.89
CA TRP A 15 5.97 -5.64 2.21
C TRP A 15 6.71 -6.98 2.13
N ALA A 16 7.25 -7.26 0.95
CA ALA A 16 8.13 -8.39 0.69
C ALA A 16 9.40 -7.90 -0.04
N GLU A 17 10.42 -8.76 -0.04
CA GLU A 17 11.72 -8.46 -0.60
C GLU A 17 11.63 -7.90 -2.04
N GLY A 18 12.43 -6.86 -2.30
CA GLY A 18 12.44 -6.17 -3.59
C GLY A 18 11.25 -5.24 -3.82
N ASN A 19 10.70 -4.65 -2.75
CA ASN A 19 9.54 -3.75 -2.79
C ASN A 19 8.28 -4.41 -3.34
N ARG A 20 8.17 -5.74 -3.25
CA ARG A 20 6.99 -6.47 -3.71
C ARG A 20 5.88 -6.38 -2.67
N CYS A 21 4.64 -6.30 -3.11
CA CYS A 21 3.49 -6.46 -2.23
C CYS A 21 3.02 -7.92 -2.20
N ASN A 22 2.96 -8.56 -1.03
CA ASN A 22 2.48 -9.93 -0.88
C ASN A 22 0.98 -10.02 -0.50
N ALA A 23 0.25 -8.91 -0.56
CA ALA A 23 -1.16 -8.89 -0.23
C ALA A 23 -1.97 -9.78 -1.20
N ALA A 24 -3.00 -10.47 -0.67
CA ALA A 24 -3.96 -11.18 -1.49
C ALA A 24 -4.86 -10.21 -2.28
N SER A 25 -5.21 -9.08 -1.65
CA SER A 25 -5.97 -7.96 -2.19
C SER A 25 -5.46 -6.65 -1.61
N ILE A 26 -5.53 -5.56 -2.37
CA ILE A 26 -5.21 -4.21 -1.91
C ILE A 26 -6.42 -3.29 -2.06
N TYR A 27 -6.50 -2.27 -1.21
CA TYR A 27 -7.49 -1.21 -1.33
C TYR A 27 -6.77 0.13 -1.46
N VAL A 28 -6.92 0.78 -2.61
CA VAL A 28 -6.26 2.04 -2.94
C VAL A 28 -7.29 3.15 -2.85
N VAL A 29 -6.94 4.23 -2.17
CA VAL A 29 -7.75 5.45 -2.05
C VAL A 29 -6.94 6.64 -2.54
N SER A 30 -7.62 7.71 -2.92
CA SER A 30 -6.96 9.01 -3.08
C SER A 30 -7.18 9.84 -1.82
N HIS A 31 -6.17 10.59 -1.37
CA HIS A 31 -6.35 11.54 -0.27
C HIS A 31 -6.88 12.91 -0.73
N ASN A 32 -7.03 13.14 -2.03
CA ASN A 32 -7.44 14.41 -2.62
C ASN A 32 -8.78 14.34 -3.39
N GLY A 33 -9.57 13.27 -3.20
CA GLY A 33 -10.88 13.09 -3.83
C GLY A 33 -11.13 11.66 -4.30
N ASN A 34 -11.88 11.51 -5.40
CA ASN A 34 -12.23 10.20 -5.97
C ASN A 34 -11.38 9.81 -7.19
N MET A 35 -10.46 10.67 -7.62
CA MET A 35 -9.57 10.43 -8.76
C MET A 35 -8.22 11.06 -8.47
N ALA A 36 -7.14 10.29 -8.63
CA ALA A 36 -5.77 10.77 -8.51
C ALA A 36 -5.22 11.12 -9.90
N SER A 37 -4.46 12.21 -10.00
CA SER A 37 -3.76 12.61 -11.21
C SER A 37 -2.37 11.97 -11.30
N ASP A 38 -1.77 11.67 -10.16
CA ASP A 38 -0.51 10.94 -10.06
C ASP A 38 -0.46 10.00 -8.84
N SER A 39 0.61 9.20 -8.74
CA SER A 39 0.74 8.18 -7.69
C SER A 39 0.94 8.74 -6.29
N THR A 40 1.43 9.98 -6.14
CA THR A 40 1.65 10.61 -4.83
C THR A 40 0.34 10.96 -4.13
N GLU A 41 -0.75 11.07 -4.90
CA GLU A 41 -2.10 11.29 -4.38
C GLU A 41 -2.81 10.00 -3.95
N THR A 42 -2.17 8.83 -4.14
CA THR A 42 -2.76 7.52 -3.83
C THR A 42 -2.16 6.92 -2.57
N ASP A 43 -3.03 6.43 -1.70
CA ASP A 43 -2.66 5.70 -0.49
C ASP A 43 -3.18 4.26 -0.55
N CYS A 44 -2.34 3.30 -0.14
CA CYS A 44 -2.78 1.94 0.09
C CYS A 44 -3.29 1.83 1.53
N LYS A 45 -4.59 1.52 1.70
CA LYS A 45 -5.25 1.30 3.00
C LYS A 45 -4.88 -0.05 3.63
N THR A 46 -3.60 -0.39 3.57
CA THR A 46 -2.98 -1.54 4.24
C THR A 46 -1.90 -1.10 5.24
N PHE A 47 -1.70 0.22 5.37
CA PHE A 47 -0.88 0.79 6.42
C PHE A 47 -1.56 0.56 7.77
N MET A 48 -0.91 -0.25 8.61
CA MET A 48 -1.23 -0.36 10.03
C MET A 48 -0.20 0.50 10.79
N PRO A 49 -0.63 1.46 11.62
CA PRO A 49 0.28 2.15 12.53
C PRO A 49 1.01 1.10 13.36
N SER A 50 2.29 1.35 13.68
CA SER A 50 3.15 0.42 14.41
C SER A 50 2.54 -0.10 15.72
N ASP A 51 1.62 0.65 16.31
CA ASP A 51 0.98 0.35 17.60
C ASP A 51 -0.24 -0.59 17.49
N GLU A 52 -0.74 -0.87 16.28
CA GLU A 52 -1.94 -1.69 16.03
C GLU A 52 -1.65 -3.01 15.31
N ALA A 53 -0.37 -3.33 15.05
CA ALA A 53 0.07 -4.57 14.41
C ALA A 53 0.23 -5.76 15.37
N LEU A 54 -0.42 -5.72 16.54
CA LEU A 54 -0.44 -6.79 17.56
C LEU A 54 -1.47 -7.88 17.23
#